data_AF-A0A0F9QYD9-F1
#
_entry.id   AF-A0A0F9QYD9-F1
#
_cell.length_a   1.000
_cell.length_b   1.000
_cell.length_c   1.000
_cell.angle_alpha   90.00
_cell.angle_beta   90.00
_cell.angle_gamma   90.00
#
_symmetry.space_group_name_H-M   'P 1'
#
loop_
_entity.id
_entity.type
_entity.pdbx_description
1 polymer ?
#
loop_
_entity_poly.entity_id
_entity_poly.type
_entity_poly.pdbx_seq_one_letter_code
_entity_poly.pdbx_strand_id
1 'polypeptide(L)'
;MHINVAKKLFENVAGTSFAGIDSLTEVPLTGGKANPQKGRVTKRTTGSTVMVFAQEERTAYSAQVKRRMEKEGLDPASWEGGPLPYGEWVDNTVFIVHTKKGDTEPTHYLRVHFVHAGKSEYLLDGKPVDKLDIIGLPKPKPGKQGGQSDKVIPRNYKLDSITAIRIDGTEYKF
;
A
#
# COMPACT_ATOMS: atom_id res chain seq x y z
N MET A 1 -7.61 -1.54 -11.18
CA MET A 1 -8.57 -2.65 -10.98
C MET A 1 -9.85 -2.14 -10.30
N HIS A 2 -11.02 -2.52 -10.82
CA HIS A 2 -12.32 -2.15 -10.23
C HIS A 2 -12.63 -2.92 -8.93
N ILE A 3 -13.31 -2.31 -7.96
CA ILE A 3 -13.60 -2.90 -6.64
C ILE A 3 -14.33 -4.24 -6.70
N ASN A 4 -15.29 -4.41 -7.62
CA ASN A 4 -16.02 -5.67 -7.75
C ASN A 4 -15.14 -6.84 -8.22
N VAL A 5 -14.13 -6.57 -9.04
CA VAL A 5 -13.13 -7.59 -9.45
C VAL A 5 -12.24 -7.92 -8.24
N ALA A 6 -11.81 -6.89 -7.51
CA ALA A 6 -11.00 -7.05 -6.31
C ALA A 6 -11.74 -7.88 -5.23
N LYS A 7 -13.00 -7.58 -4.95
CA LYS A 7 -13.83 -8.32 -3.98
C LYS A 7 -13.86 -9.81 -4.32
N LYS A 8 -14.13 -10.18 -5.58
CA LYS A 8 -14.11 -11.58 -6.03
C LYS A 8 -12.77 -12.27 -5.83
N LEU A 9 -11.67 -11.57 -6.09
CA LEU A 9 -10.33 -12.14 -5.90
C LEU A 9 -9.97 -12.38 -4.43
N PHE A 10 -10.49 -11.54 -3.54
CA PHE A 10 -10.22 -11.61 -2.11
C PHE A 10 -11.37 -12.24 -1.30
N GLU A 11 -12.44 -12.71 -1.94
CA GLU A 11 -13.60 -13.33 -1.28
C GLU A 11 -13.21 -14.57 -0.45
N ASN A 12 -12.22 -15.34 -0.93
CA ASN A 12 -11.72 -16.53 -0.24
C ASN A 12 -10.49 -16.26 0.65
N VAL A 13 -10.06 -15.01 0.75
CA VAL A 13 -8.86 -14.63 1.50
C VAL A 13 -9.24 -14.40 2.96
N ALA A 14 -9.14 -15.45 3.76
CA ALA A 14 -9.35 -15.42 5.20
C ALA A 14 -8.18 -14.66 5.89
N GLY A 15 -8.24 -13.33 5.90
CA GLY A 15 -7.61 -12.42 6.88
C GLY A 15 -6.08 -12.44 7.10
N THR A 16 -5.34 -13.37 6.50
CA THR A 16 -3.88 -13.55 6.68
C THR A 16 -3.19 -14.17 5.45
N SER A 17 -3.79 -14.07 4.26
CA SER A 17 -3.16 -14.62 3.06
C SER A 17 -2.03 -13.75 2.54
N PHE A 18 -1.05 -14.41 1.93
CA PHE A 18 0.02 -13.76 1.20
C PHE A 18 -0.40 -13.53 -0.24
N ALA A 19 -0.16 -12.32 -0.73
CA ALA A 19 -0.37 -11.96 -2.11
C ALA A 19 0.89 -11.33 -2.68
N GLY A 20 1.15 -11.62 -3.94
CA GLY A 20 2.08 -10.89 -4.76
C GLY A 20 1.39 -9.72 -5.43
N ILE A 21 1.95 -8.51 -5.32
CA ILE A 21 1.37 -7.31 -5.96
C ILE A 21 2.38 -6.65 -6.88
N ASP A 22 1.93 -6.33 -8.08
CA ASP A 22 2.59 -5.39 -8.99
C ASP A 22 1.73 -4.14 -9.13
N SER A 23 2.39 -2.98 -9.21
CA SER A 23 1.70 -1.70 -9.25
C SER A 23 2.36 -0.69 -10.18
N LEU A 24 1.55 0.19 -10.76
CA LEU A 24 1.97 1.37 -11.49
C LEU A 24 1.31 2.60 -10.85
N THR A 25 2.13 3.49 -10.28
CA THR A 25 1.63 4.67 -9.54
C THR A 25 2.15 5.96 -10.16
N GLU A 26 1.32 6.97 -10.31
CA GLU A 26 1.76 8.32 -10.65
C GLU A 26 2.71 8.87 -9.58
N VAL A 27 3.80 9.51 -10.00
CA VAL A 27 4.79 10.09 -9.09
C VAL A 27 4.45 11.56 -8.84
N PRO A 28 4.21 11.97 -7.58
CA PRO A 28 3.97 13.38 -7.28
C PRO A 28 5.26 14.19 -7.47
N LEU A 29 5.28 15.05 -8.49
CA LEU A 29 6.40 15.96 -8.79
C LEU A 29 6.14 17.37 -8.26
N THR A 30 7.23 18.00 -7.81
CA THR A 30 7.27 19.43 -7.45
C THR A 30 7.31 20.32 -8.69
N GLY A 31 7.20 21.65 -8.52
CA GLY A 31 7.24 22.62 -9.63
C GLY A 31 5.89 22.99 -10.24
N GLY A 32 4.77 22.48 -9.70
CA GLY A 32 3.44 22.92 -10.12
C GLY A 32 3.12 22.62 -11.59
N LYS A 33 2.28 23.45 -12.22
CA LYS A 33 1.93 23.30 -13.66
C LYS A 33 3.10 23.55 -14.62
N ALA A 34 4.16 24.22 -14.16
CA ALA A 34 5.32 24.55 -14.98
C ALA A 34 6.27 23.36 -15.21
N ASN A 35 6.13 22.28 -14.44
CA ASN A 35 6.96 21.09 -14.61
C ASN A 35 6.46 20.26 -15.82
N PRO A 36 7.24 20.12 -16.90
CA PRO A 36 6.81 19.47 -18.14
C PRO A 36 6.62 17.95 -17.99
N GLN A 37 7.15 17.34 -16.92
CA GLN A 37 7.04 15.90 -16.65
C GLN A 37 5.89 15.57 -15.68
N LYS A 38 5.19 16.59 -15.17
CA LYS A 38 4.10 16.39 -14.20
C LYS A 38 2.95 15.61 -14.82
N GLY A 39 2.47 14.59 -14.09
CA GLY A 39 1.42 13.68 -14.55
C GLY A 39 1.87 12.64 -15.60
N ARG A 40 3.14 12.68 -16.02
CA ARG A 40 3.71 11.79 -17.05
C ARG A 40 4.67 10.74 -16.48
N VAL A 41 5.18 11.01 -15.27
CA VAL A 41 6.08 10.10 -14.58
C VAL A 41 5.29 9.12 -13.73
N THR A 42 5.51 7.83 -13.98
CA THR A 42 4.96 6.75 -13.19
C THR A 42 6.08 5.93 -12.57
N LYS A 43 5.79 5.26 -11.46
CA LYS A 43 6.68 4.32 -10.79
C LYS A 43 6.08 2.94 -10.91
N ARG A 44 6.78 2.06 -11.61
CA ARG A 44 6.42 0.63 -11.69
C ARG A 44 7.10 -0.08 -10.53
N THR A 45 6.35 -0.89 -9.80
CA THR A 45 6.90 -1.79 -8.78
C THR A 45 6.44 -3.20 -9.07
N THR A 46 7.38 -4.13 -9.20
CA THR A 46 7.09 -5.53 -9.54
C THR A 46 7.63 -6.47 -8.47
N GLY A 47 6.93 -7.57 -8.24
CA GLY A 47 7.36 -8.63 -7.33
C GLY A 47 7.23 -8.28 -5.85
N SER A 48 6.36 -7.32 -5.47
CA SER A 48 6.10 -7.10 -4.04
C SER A 48 5.41 -8.33 -3.45
N THR A 49 5.74 -8.68 -2.21
CA THR A 49 5.05 -9.73 -1.44
C THR A 49 4.47 -9.10 -0.19
N VAL A 50 3.17 -9.28 -0.02
CA VAL A 50 2.41 -8.63 1.05
C VAL A 50 1.50 -9.62 1.75
N MET A 51 1.21 -9.35 3.01
CA MET A 51 0.13 -9.98 3.75
C MET A 51 -1.09 -9.07 3.68
N VAL A 52 -2.25 -9.64 3.41
CA VAL A 52 -3.52 -8.91 3.33
C VAL A 52 -4.32 -9.18 4.61
N PHE A 53 -4.86 -8.12 5.22
CA PHE A 53 -5.68 -8.22 6.43
C PHE A 53 -7.12 -7.81 6.16
N ALA A 54 -8.06 -8.60 6.67
CA ALA A 54 -9.47 -8.23 6.73
C ALA A 54 -9.74 -7.38 7.97
N GLN A 55 -10.90 -6.71 8.00
CA GLN A 55 -11.40 -5.86 9.10
C GLN A 55 -11.34 -6.52 10.50
N GLU A 56 -11.28 -7.85 10.59
CA GLU A 56 -10.93 -8.59 11.83
C GLU A 56 -9.48 -8.37 12.32
N GLU A 57 -8.81 -7.34 11.79
CA GLU A 57 -7.55 -6.70 12.21
C GLU A 57 -7.38 -6.46 13.73
N ARG A 58 -8.41 -6.69 14.55
CA ARG A 58 -8.23 -6.74 16.01
C ARG A 58 -7.46 -7.97 16.49
N THR A 59 -7.24 -9.02 15.69
CA THR A 59 -6.50 -10.22 16.14
C THR A 59 -5.13 -10.40 15.48
N ALA A 60 -5.02 -10.41 14.14
CA ALA A 60 -3.75 -10.75 13.47
C ALA A 60 -2.71 -9.61 13.49
N TYR A 61 -3.12 -8.38 13.15
CA TYR A 61 -2.25 -7.20 13.24
C TYR A 61 -1.91 -6.90 14.70
N SER A 62 -2.90 -6.91 15.60
CA SER A 62 -2.67 -6.72 17.03
C SER A 62 -1.74 -7.79 17.60
N ALA A 63 -1.89 -9.07 17.23
CA ALA A 63 -1.01 -10.13 17.67
C ALA A 63 0.42 -9.94 17.15
N GLN A 64 0.61 -9.46 15.91
CA GLN A 64 1.95 -9.13 15.40
C GLN A 64 2.58 -7.97 16.15
N VAL A 65 1.82 -6.90 16.43
CA VAL A 65 2.32 -5.78 17.22
C VAL A 65 2.67 -6.23 18.63
N LYS A 66 1.78 -6.97 19.30
CA LYS A 66 1.99 -7.51 20.65
C LYS A 66 3.20 -8.43 20.73
N ARG A 67 3.34 -9.39 19.81
CA ARG A 67 4.54 -10.27 19.73
C ARG A 67 5.84 -9.50 19.56
N ARG A 68 5.83 -8.39 18.81
CA ARG A 68 7.01 -7.54 18.65
C ARG A 68 7.30 -6.74 19.91
N MET A 69 6.26 -6.23 20.58
CA MET A 69 6.40 -5.57 21.88
C MET A 69 7.02 -6.52 22.91
N GLU A 70 6.58 -7.79 22.98
CA GLU A 70 7.19 -8.82 23.83
C GLU A 70 8.68 -8.99 23.50
N LYS A 71 9.03 -9.08 22.22
CA LYS A 71 10.43 -9.21 21.77
C LYS A 71 11.30 -8.00 22.14
N GLU A 72 10.71 -6.80 22.17
CA GLU A 72 11.37 -5.56 22.57
C GLU A 72 11.32 -5.33 24.11
N GLY A 73 10.74 -6.26 24.88
CA GLY A 73 10.63 -6.14 26.35
C GLY A 73 9.58 -5.13 26.81
N LEU A 74 8.64 -4.77 25.95
CA LEU A 74 7.51 -3.86 26.24
C LEU A 74 6.26 -4.66 26.64
N ASP A 75 5.38 -4.04 27.44
CA ASP A 75 4.12 -4.65 27.85
C ASP A 75 3.09 -4.68 26.68
N PRO A 76 2.72 -5.85 26.15
CA PRO A 76 1.76 -5.93 25.04
C PRO A 76 0.33 -5.62 25.45
N ALA A 77 0.01 -5.72 26.75
CA ALA A 77 -1.31 -5.38 27.27
C ALA A 77 -1.56 -3.87 27.23
N SER A 78 -0.50 -3.06 27.22
CA SER A 78 -0.60 -1.60 27.11
C SER A 78 -0.89 -1.11 25.69
N TRP A 79 -0.94 -1.99 24.69
CA TRP A 79 -1.21 -1.62 23.31
C TRP A 79 -2.69 -1.67 22.99
N GLU A 80 -3.19 -0.54 22.49
CA GLU A 80 -4.54 -0.41 21.94
C GLU A 80 -4.48 0.04 20.49
N GLY A 81 -5.28 -0.61 19.64
CA GLY A 81 -5.39 -0.24 18.24
C GLY A 81 -6.13 1.09 18.08
N GLY A 82 -5.45 2.10 17.55
CA GLY A 82 -6.07 3.37 17.17
C GLY A 82 -6.95 3.25 15.92
N PRO A 83 -7.83 4.25 15.66
CA PRO A 83 -8.61 4.30 14.44
C PRO A 83 -7.73 4.43 13.19
N LEU A 84 -8.33 4.19 12.02
CA LEU A 84 -7.68 4.47 10.74
C LEU A 84 -7.26 5.95 10.67
N PRO A 85 -6.05 6.28 10.18
CA PRO A 85 -5.63 7.67 10.04
C PRO A 85 -6.45 8.43 8.97
N TYR A 86 -7.06 7.71 8.03
CA TYR A 86 -7.95 8.22 7.01
C TYR A 86 -8.80 7.09 6.42
N GLY A 87 -9.94 7.47 5.84
CA GLY A 87 -10.85 6.52 5.18
C GLY A 87 -11.63 5.66 6.16
N GLU A 88 -12.45 4.78 5.59
CA GLU A 88 -13.35 3.89 6.31
C GLU A 88 -13.18 2.46 5.79
N TRP A 89 -13.44 1.48 6.63
CA TRP A 89 -13.46 0.09 6.20
C TRP A 89 -14.65 -0.17 5.27
N VAL A 90 -14.43 -0.99 4.25
CA VAL A 90 -15.53 -1.62 3.53
C VAL A 90 -15.89 -2.89 4.29
N ASP A 91 -17.10 -2.94 4.84
CA ASP A 91 -17.53 -3.98 5.77
C ASP A 91 -17.26 -5.41 5.28
N ASN A 92 -16.69 -6.22 6.17
CA ASN A 92 -16.32 -7.61 5.95
C ASN A 92 -15.33 -7.82 4.78
N THR A 93 -14.47 -6.83 4.51
CA THR A 93 -13.44 -6.96 3.47
C THR A 93 -12.06 -6.50 3.92
N VAL A 94 -11.10 -6.63 3.01
CA VAL A 94 -9.70 -6.19 3.14
C VAL A 94 -9.48 -4.76 2.61
N PHE A 95 -10.56 -4.07 2.23
CA PHE A 95 -10.49 -2.78 1.57
C PHE A 95 -10.84 -1.64 2.50
N ILE A 96 -10.18 -0.51 2.27
CA ILE A 96 -10.59 0.79 2.81
C ILE A 96 -11.06 1.69 1.67
N VAL A 97 -11.99 2.57 1.96
CA VAL A 97 -12.51 3.57 1.04
C VAL A 97 -12.18 4.97 1.57
N HIS A 98 -11.76 5.86 0.68
CA HIS A 98 -11.52 7.26 1.01
C HIS A 98 -11.87 8.17 -0.15
N THR A 99 -12.76 9.13 0.10
CA THR A 99 -13.06 10.23 -0.82
C THR A 99 -12.25 11.44 -0.41
N LYS A 100 -11.32 11.85 -1.27
CA LYS A 100 -10.50 13.04 -1.00
C LYS A 100 -11.39 14.28 -1.13
N LYS A 101 -11.12 15.31 -0.32
CA LYS A 101 -11.80 16.59 -0.43
C LYS A 101 -11.64 17.16 -1.86
N GLY A 102 -12.77 17.33 -2.55
CA GLY A 102 -12.83 17.83 -3.93
C GLY A 102 -13.00 16.74 -4.99
N ASP A 103 -12.89 15.46 -4.63
CA ASP A 103 -13.21 14.36 -5.53
C ASP A 103 -14.70 14.01 -5.38
N THR A 104 -15.36 13.65 -6.49
CA THR A 104 -16.76 13.20 -6.51
C THR A 104 -16.89 11.71 -6.26
N GLU A 105 -15.86 10.94 -6.62
CA GLU A 105 -15.86 9.49 -6.55
C GLU A 105 -14.93 8.96 -5.45
N PRO A 106 -15.36 7.93 -4.69
CA PRO A 106 -14.52 7.31 -3.68
C PRO A 106 -13.36 6.54 -4.32
N THR A 107 -12.17 6.69 -3.74
CA THR A 107 -11.04 5.82 -4.07
C THR A 107 -11.01 4.62 -3.13
N HIS A 108 -10.85 3.43 -3.71
CA HIS A 108 -10.70 2.18 -2.96
C HIS A 108 -9.23 1.80 -2.86
N TYR A 109 -8.86 1.24 -1.70
CA TYR A 109 -7.51 0.80 -1.43
C TYR A 109 -7.51 -0.59 -0.82
N LEU A 110 -6.55 -1.42 -1.24
CA LEU A 110 -6.21 -2.67 -0.59
C LEU A 110 -5.24 -2.39 0.56
N ARG A 111 -5.62 -2.76 1.79
CA ARG A 111 -4.76 -2.62 2.96
C ARG A 111 -3.90 -3.87 3.14
N VAL A 112 -2.61 -3.65 3.34
CA VAL A 112 -1.60 -4.71 3.36
C VAL A 112 -0.48 -4.43 4.36
N HIS A 113 0.30 -5.45 4.68
CA HIS A 113 1.63 -5.29 5.27
C HIS A 113 2.68 -5.89 4.34
N PHE A 114 3.78 -5.16 4.13
CA PHE A 114 4.86 -5.65 3.29
C PHE A 114 5.67 -6.71 4.02
N VAL A 115 5.80 -7.87 3.38
CA VAL A 115 6.73 -8.92 3.79
C VAL A 115 8.06 -8.67 3.08
N HIS A 116 8.00 -8.48 1.75
CA HIS A 116 9.15 -8.12 0.93
C HIS A 116 8.77 -7.01 -0.04
N ALA A 117 9.62 -5.98 -0.12
CA ALA A 117 9.48 -4.93 -1.10
C ALA A 117 9.80 -5.45 -2.51
N GLY A 118 8.99 -5.04 -3.49
CA GLY A 118 9.27 -5.29 -4.90
C GLY A 118 10.40 -4.43 -5.46
N LYS A 119 10.80 -4.71 -6.71
CA LYS A 119 11.74 -3.88 -7.47
C LYS A 119 11.00 -2.70 -8.08
N SER A 120 11.56 -1.50 -7.96
CA SER A 120 10.95 -0.29 -8.50
C SER A 120 11.80 0.34 -9.60
N GLU A 121 11.13 0.81 -10.65
CA GLU A 121 11.68 1.65 -11.70
C GLU A 121 10.76 2.85 -11.99
N TYR A 122 11.31 3.90 -12.58
CA TYR A 122 10.56 5.09 -13.00
C TYR A 122 10.39 5.08 -14.51
N LEU A 123 9.23 5.51 -14.97
CA LEU A 123 8.89 5.61 -16.37
C LEU A 123 8.43 7.04 -16.68
N LEU A 124 8.93 7.60 -17.77
CA LEU A 124 8.39 8.81 -18.39
C LEU A 124 7.66 8.39 -19.67
N ASP A 125 6.35 8.64 -19.72
CA ASP A 125 5.49 8.21 -20.83
C ASP A 125 5.63 6.71 -21.18
N GLY A 126 5.75 5.88 -20.13
CA GLY A 126 5.89 4.42 -20.24
C GLY A 126 7.29 3.90 -20.54
N LYS A 127 8.27 4.78 -20.79
CA LYS A 127 9.68 4.40 -21.05
C LYS A 127 10.55 4.58 -19.81
N PRO A 128 11.50 3.67 -19.52
CA PRO A 128 12.42 3.82 -18.41
C PRO A 128 13.14 5.17 -18.42
N VAL A 129 13.24 5.81 -17.25
CA VAL A 129 13.95 7.08 -17.05
C VAL A 129 14.77 7.02 -15.76
N ASP A 130 15.99 7.57 -15.77
CA ASP A 130 16.80 7.66 -14.56
C ASP A 130 16.20 8.68 -13.59
N LYS A 131 16.35 8.44 -12.28
CA LYS A 131 15.85 9.36 -11.24
C LYS A 131 16.45 10.76 -11.37
N LEU A 132 17.70 10.87 -11.81
CA LEU A 132 18.41 12.14 -11.98
C LEU A 132 17.83 12.98 -13.13
N ASP A 133 17.18 12.33 -14.10
CA ASP A 133 16.54 12.99 -15.24
C ASP A 133 15.09 13.42 -14.94
N ILE A 134 14.57 13.10 -13.75
CA ILE A 134 13.22 13.46 -13.33
C ILE A 134 13.21 14.83 -12.65
N ILE A 135 12.67 15.82 -13.35
CA ILE A 135 12.55 17.20 -12.89
C ILE A 135 11.56 17.24 -11.73
N GLY A 136 12.00 17.83 -10.61
CA GLY A 136 11.14 18.04 -9.45
C GLY A 136 10.78 16.76 -8.69
N LEU A 137 11.53 15.66 -8.89
CA LEU A 137 11.43 14.47 -8.06
C LEU A 137 11.76 14.83 -6.60
N PRO A 138 10.86 14.56 -5.64
CA PRO A 138 11.14 14.85 -4.24
C PRO A 138 12.35 14.04 -3.75
N LYS A 139 13.31 14.71 -3.10
CA LYS A 139 14.37 14.00 -2.39
C LYS A 139 13.73 13.13 -1.30
N PRO A 140 14.23 11.91 -1.06
CA PRO A 140 13.82 11.13 0.09
C PRO A 140 13.99 12.00 1.33
N LYS A 141 12.92 12.26 2.07
CA LYS A 141 13.07 12.87 3.40
C LYS A 141 13.79 11.83 4.25
N PRO A 142 14.97 12.13 4.84
CA PRO A 142 15.53 11.25 5.84
C PRO A 142 14.47 11.10 6.92
N GLY A 143 13.95 9.88 7.09
CA GLY A 143 12.94 9.64 8.10
C GLY A 143 13.55 10.00 9.46
N LYS A 144 12.95 10.93 10.20
CA LYS A 144 13.06 10.91 11.67
C LYS A 144 12.32 9.67 12.14
N GLN A 145 12.93 8.51 11.94
CA GLN A 145 12.40 7.22 12.34
C GLN A 145 12.81 7.03 13.80
N GLY A 146 12.22 7.85 14.68
CA GLY A 146 12.43 7.78 16.12
C GLY A 146 11.58 6.67 16.73
N GLY A 147 12.24 5.83 17.54
CA GLY A 147 11.67 4.96 18.57
C GLY A 147 10.75 3.83 18.08
N GLN A 148 11.16 2.58 18.35
CA GLN A 148 10.66 1.29 17.85
C GLN A 148 11.30 0.89 16.52
N SER A 149 12.30 0.02 16.66
CA SER A 149 13.10 -0.61 15.61
C SER A 149 12.26 -1.31 14.53
N ASP A 150 11.02 -1.69 14.86
CA ASP A 150 10.27 -2.67 14.06
C ASP A 150 8.75 -2.43 14.03
N LYS A 151 8.31 -1.20 13.72
CA LYS A 151 6.87 -0.89 13.60
C LYS A 151 6.21 -1.73 12.50
N VAL A 152 5.14 -2.46 12.85
CA VAL A 152 4.21 -3.03 11.87
C VAL A 152 3.43 -1.85 11.28
N ILE A 153 3.79 -1.42 10.07
CA ILE A 153 3.12 -0.30 9.41
C ILE A 153 2.22 -0.87 8.31
N PRO A 154 0.89 -0.81 8.45
CA PRO A 154 -0.02 -1.08 7.36
C PRO A 154 0.21 -0.08 6.22
N ARG A 155 0.17 -0.58 4.99
CA ARG A 155 0.29 0.18 3.74
C ARG A 155 -0.95 -0.05 2.91
N ASN A 156 -1.21 0.89 2.01
CA ASN A 156 -2.41 0.88 1.19
C ASN A 156 -2.02 1.00 -0.28
N TYR A 157 -2.47 0.05 -1.10
CA TYR A 157 -2.41 0.15 -2.55
C TYR A 157 -3.73 0.70 -3.07
N LYS A 158 -3.71 1.80 -3.85
CA LYS A 158 -4.90 2.22 -4.60
C LYS A 158 -5.25 1.11 -5.60
N LEU A 159 -6.50 0.65 -5.65
CA LEU A 159 -6.86 -0.48 -6.51
C LEU A 159 -6.58 -0.21 -7.99
N ASP A 160 -6.73 1.04 -8.44
CA ASP A 160 -6.41 1.43 -9.82
C ASP A 160 -4.93 1.37 -10.15
N SER A 161 -4.06 1.43 -9.13
CA SER A 161 -2.62 1.30 -9.35
C SER A 161 -2.16 -0.15 -9.48
N ILE A 162 -2.98 -1.13 -9.11
CA ILE A 162 -2.59 -2.55 -9.16
C ILE A 162 -2.71 -3.05 -10.60
N THR A 163 -1.59 -3.55 -11.13
CA THR A 163 -1.48 -4.10 -12.49
C THR A 163 -1.42 -5.63 -12.51
N ALA A 164 -0.99 -6.24 -11.41
CA ALA A 164 -1.10 -7.70 -11.25
C ALA A 164 -1.24 -8.12 -9.80
N ILE A 165 -1.95 -9.23 -9.58
CA ILE A 165 -2.09 -9.93 -8.30
C ILE A 165 -1.71 -11.39 -8.50
N ARG A 166 -0.87 -11.91 -7.60
CA ARG A 166 -0.48 -13.32 -7.55
C ARG A 166 -0.96 -13.91 -6.23
N ILE A 167 -1.91 -14.84 -6.26
CA ILE A 167 -2.50 -15.44 -5.07
C ILE A 167 -2.87 -16.89 -5.36
N ASP A 168 -2.66 -17.78 -4.39
CA ASP A 168 -2.94 -19.23 -4.49
C ASP A 168 -2.36 -19.86 -5.78
N GLY A 169 -1.14 -19.45 -6.15
CA GLY A 169 -0.45 -19.95 -7.34
C GLY A 169 -0.96 -19.41 -8.68
N THR A 170 -1.98 -18.55 -8.68
CA THR A 170 -2.56 -17.96 -9.90
C THR A 170 -2.18 -16.48 -10.04
N GLU A 171 -1.86 -16.06 -11.27
CA GLU A 171 -1.59 -14.66 -11.62
C GLU A 171 -2.77 -14.03 -12.36
N TYR A 172 -3.21 -12.87 -11.89
CA TYR A 172 -4.25 -12.04 -12.49
C TYR A 172 -3.66 -10.70 -12.91
N LYS A 173 -3.86 -10.28 -14.16
CA LYS A 173 -3.35 -9.01 -14.71
C LYS A 173 -4.50 -8.06 -15.06
N PHE A 174 -4.28 -6.75 -14.90
CA PHE A 174 -5.29 -5.69 -15.06
C PHE A 174 -4.76 -4.51 -15.86
#